data_AF-A0A5S4ZNS6-F1
#
_entry.id   AF-A0A5S4ZNS6-F1
#
_cell.length_a   1.000
_cell.length_b   1.000
_cell.length_c   1.000
_cell.angle_alpha   90.00
_cell.angle_beta   90.00
_cell.angle_gamma   90.00
#
_symmetry.space_group_name_H-M   'P 1'
#
loop_
_entity.id
_entity.type
_entity.pdbx_description
1 polymer ?
#
loop_
_entity_poly.entity_id
_entity_poly.type
_entity_poly.pdbx_seq_one_letter_code
_entity_poly.pdbx_strand_id
1 'polypeptide(L)'
;MENKMQFKIPTPREEKEKLIQWYGWITIMILCLTPIVFIFLPLLMMNTSKINNMLKESRIPEEDSLTGVVKKAVWEVENQSGVFAVAGELEVENEQGQPVLCSFKKYVGNKTKAVPYVAPGDKIAITGRFSAGDNKFLIRNLLKQDNDYIYTSEPVLSVY
;
A
#
# COMPACT_ATOMS: atom_id res chain seq x y z
N MET A 1 -32.90 68.84 -21.52
CA MET A 1 -31.49 68.68 -21.12
C MET A 1 -31.10 67.24 -21.44
N GLU A 2 -30.35 67.05 -22.52
CA GLU A 2 -30.00 65.73 -23.06
C GLU A 2 -28.96 65.02 -22.19
N ASN A 3 -29.26 63.77 -21.87
CA ASN A 3 -28.37 62.84 -21.17
C ASN A 3 -27.38 62.29 -22.20
N LYS A 4 -26.18 62.88 -22.28
CA LYS A 4 -25.13 62.40 -23.19
C LYS A 4 -24.59 61.06 -22.68
N MET A 5 -25.09 59.97 -23.27
CA MET A 5 -24.45 58.65 -23.18
C MET A 5 -23.03 58.77 -23.74
N GLN A 6 -22.04 58.65 -22.85
CA GLN A 6 -20.63 58.58 -23.25
C GLN A 6 -20.35 57.22 -23.88
N PHE A 7 -20.21 57.19 -25.21
CA PHE A 7 -19.65 56.05 -25.91
C PHE A 7 -18.15 55.96 -25.60
N LYS A 8 -17.78 55.06 -24.69
CA LYS A 8 -16.39 54.64 -24.52
C LYS A 8 -15.99 53.81 -25.74
N ILE A 9 -15.23 54.41 -26.64
CA ILE A 9 -14.59 53.71 -27.75
C ILE A 9 -13.42 52.92 -27.14
N PRO A 10 -13.44 51.58 -27.11
CA PRO A 10 -12.35 50.80 -26.57
C PRO A 10 -11.11 51.06 -27.42
N THR A 11 -10.12 51.70 -26.83
CA THR A 11 -8.86 51.95 -27.51
C THR A 11 -7.95 50.73 -27.34
N PRO A 12 -7.16 50.35 -28.36
CA PRO A 12 -6.28 49.16 -28.32
C PRO A 12 -5.20 49.20 -27.23
N ARG A 13 -5.08 50.30 -26.47
CA ARG A 13 -4.23 50.39 -25.28
C ARG A 13 -4.88 49.80 -24.03
N GLU A 14 -6.19 50.03 -23.80
CA GLU A 14 -6.88 49.50 -22.62
C GLU A 14 -6.96 47.96 -22.62
N GLU A 15 -7.11 47.35 -23.80
CA GLU A 15 -7.10 45.88 -23.94
C GLU A 15 -5.72 45.28 -23.66
N LYS A 16 -4.64 45.95 -24.10
CA LYS A 16 -3.26 45.54 -23.83
C LYS A 16 -2.94 45.61 -22.34
N GLU A 17 -3.39 46.65 -21.64
CA GLU A 17 -3.16 46.78 -20.19
C GLU A 17 -3.89 45.69 -19.38
N LYS A 18 -5.13 45.35 -19.75
CA LYS A 18 -5.87 44.23 -19.15
C LYS A 18 -5.19 42.89 -19.39
N LEU A 19 -4.66 42.66 -20.59
CA LEU A 19 -3.86 41.49 -20.93
C LEU A 19 -2.59 41.40 -20.06
N ILE A 20 -1.84 42.49 -19.93
CA ILE A 20 -0.61 42.54 -19.12
C ILE A 20 -0.92 42.29 -17.64
N GLN A 21 -2.00 42.87 -17.10
CA GLN A 21 -2.43 42.59 -15.73
C GLN A 21 -2.82 41.12 -15.56
N TRP A 22 -3.58 40.54 -16.49
CA TRP A 22 -3.99 39.14 -16.43
C TRP A 22 -2.79 38.19 -16.47
N TYR A 23 -1.83 38.44 -17.35
CA TYR A 23 -0.56 37.70 -17.37
C TYR A 23 0.20 37.87 -16.06
N GLY A 24 0.30 39.09 -15.51
CA GLY A 24 0.95 39.35 -14.23
C GLY A 24 0.35 38.55 -13.06
N TRP A 25 -0.98 38.45 -12.99
CA TRP A 25 -1.67 37.64 -11.99
C TRP A 25 -1.38 36.14 -12.14
N ILE A 26 -1.32 35.63 -13.38
CA ILE A 26 -0.94 34.24 -13.65
C ILE A 26 0.49 33.97 -13.21
N THR A 27 1.44 34.86 -13.53
CA THR A 27 2.85 34.67 -13.14
C THR A 27 3.00 34.62 -11.63
N ILE A 28 2.29 35.48 -10.89
CA ILE A 28 2.28 35.48 -9.41
C ILE A 28 1.68 34.16 -8.89
N MET A 29 0.55 33.72 -9.43
CA MET A 29 -0.07 32.44 -9.06
C MET A 29 0.88 31.26 -9.27
N ILE A 30 1.57 31.21 -10.41
CA ILE A 30 2.56 30.18 -10.70
C ILE A 30 3.68 30.27 -9.67
N LEU A 31 4.30 31.44 -9.46
CA LEU A 31 5.39 31.65 -8.50
C LEU A 31 5.04 31.23 -7.07
N CYS A 32 3.78 31.41 -6.66
CA CYS A 32 3.29 30.98 -5.35
C CYS A 32 3.00 29.47 -5.27
N LEU A 33 2.57 28.86 -6.38
CA LEU A 33 2.28 27.42 -6.45
C LEU A 33 3.54 26.57 -6.67
N THR A 34 4.55 27.06 -7.40
CA THR A 34 5.80 26.32 -7.66
C THR A 34 6.48 25.80 -6.40
N PRO A 35 6.71 26.60 -5.32
CA PRO A 35 7.36 26.10 -4.12
C PRO A 35 6.52 25.03 -3.41
N ILE A 36 5.19 25.16 -3.43
CA ILE A 36 4.28 24.15 -2.87
C ILE A 36 4.42 22.84 -3.66
N VAL A 37 4.29 22.90 -4.98
CA VAL A 37 4.43 21.71 -5.83
C VAL A 37 5.80 21.06 -5.67
N PHE A 38 6.87 21.86 -5.61
CA PHE A 38 8.23 21.35 -5.48
C PHE A 38 8.50 20.67 -4.12
N ILE A 39 7.81 21.09 -3.06
CA ILE A 39 7.92 20.46 -1.73
C ILE A 39 7.01 19.23 -1.63
N PHE A 40 5.74 19.34 -2.03
CA PHE A 40 4.75 18.28 -1.81
C PHE A 40 4.89 17.11 -2.78
N LEU A 41 5.27 17.34 -4.02
CA LEU A 41 5.38 16.31 -5.05
C LEU A 41 6.45 15.23 -4.74
N PRO A 42 7.68 15.56 -4.31
CA PRO A 42 8.64 14.54 -3.89
C PRO A 42 8.20 13.80 -2.62
N LEU A 43 7.50 14.47 -1.69
CA LEU A 43 6.93 13.86 -0.50
C LEU A 43 5.87 12.79 -0.85
N LEU A 44 4.98 13.09 -1.79
CA LEU A 44 4.00 12.14 -2.32
C LEU A 44 4.68 10.99 -3.07
N MET A 45 5.65 11.28 -3.93
CA MET A 45 6.40 10.26 -4.66
C MET A 45 7.15 9.31 -3.72
N MET A 46 7.79 9.83 -2.67
CA MET A 46 8.52 9.00 -1.70
C MET A 46 7.58 8.03 -0.96
N ASN A 47 6.40 8.50 -0.57
CA ASN A 47 5.38 7.64 0.05
C ASN A 47 4.88 6.57 -0.93
N THR A 48 4.59 6.93 -2.18
CA THR A 48 4.15 5.93 -3.19
C THR A 48 5.23 4.92 -3.54
N SER A 49 6.50 5.33 -3.63
CA SER A 49 7.64 4.45 -3.88
C SER A 49 7.85 3.47 -2.73
N LYS A 50 7.80 3.96 -1.49
CA LYS A 50 7.90 3.13 -0.28
C LYS A 50 6.78 2.10 -0.21
N ILE A 51 5.53 2.51 -0.45
CA ILE A 51 4.38 1.60 -0.50
C ILE A 51 4.55 0.57 -1.62
N ASN A 52 4.98 0.99 -2.81
CA ASN A 52 5.19 0.08 -3.94
C ASN A 52 6.28 -0.96 -3.64
N ASN A 53 7.37 -0.57 -2.98
CA ASN A 53 8.40 -1.50 -2.55
C ASN A 53 7.87 -2.49 -1.51
N MET A 54 7.14 -2.02 -0.49
CA MET A 54 6.47 -2.90 0.48
C MET A 54 5.50 -3.89 -0.20
N LEU A 55 4.74 -3.44 -1.20
CA LEU A 55 3.82 -4.28 -1.96
C LEU A 55 4.55 -5.31 -2.82
N LYS A 56 5.71 -4.96 -3.39
CA LYS A 56 6.55 -5.89 -4.14
C LYS A 56 7.20 -6.93 -3.24
N GLU A 57 7.73 -6.53 -2.09
CA GLU A 57 8.32 -7.44 -1.10
C GLU A 57 7.29 -8.43 -0.54
N SER A 58 6.03 -8.03 -0.46
CA SER A 58 4.92 -8.92 -0.07
C SER A 58 4.56 -9.97 -1.12
N ARG A 59 5.07 -9.87 -2.36
CA ARG A 59 4.78 -10.86 -3.42
C ARG A 59 5.71 -12.06 -3.28
N ILE A 60 5.33 -12.97 -2.41
CA ILE A 60 5.99 -14.26 -2.26
C ILE A 60 5.56 -15.17 -3.41
N PRO A 61 6.49 -15.75 -4.19
CA PRO A 61 6.15 -16.71 -5.26
C PRO A 61 5.75 -18.07 -4.66
N GLU A 62 5.00 -18.86 -5.42
CA GLU A 62 4.57 -20.22 -5.04
C GLU A 62 5.51 -21.25 -5.66
N GLU A 63 6.73 -21.32 -5.15
CA GLU A 63 7.77 -22.25 -5.63
C GLU A 63 7.71 -23.59 -4.88
N ASP A 64 7.39 -23.54 -3.60
CA ASP A 64 7.42 -24.67 -2.67
C ASP A 64 6.05 -24.87 -2.00
N SER A 65 5.81 -26.09 -1.52
CA SER A 65 4.63 -26.43 -0.71
C SER A 65 5.03 -27.18 0.56
N LEU A 66 4.36 -26.87 1.67
CA LEU A 66 4.55 -27.49 2.97
C LEU A 66 3.20 -27.91 3.55
N THR A 67 3.06 -29.18 3.90
CA THR A 67 1.90 -29.69 4.64
C THR A 67 2.34 -30.13 6.02
N GLY A 68 1.53 -29.83 7.04
CA GLY A 68 1.88 -30.21 8.40
C GLY A 68 0.85 -29.82 9.45
N VAL A 69 1.23 -30.06 10.70
CA VAL A 69 0.42 -29.73 11.89
C VAL A 69 1.02 -28.52 12.59
N VAL A 70 0.19 -27.55 12.91
CA VAL A 70 0.62 -26.35 13.62
C VAL A 70 0.96 -26.68 15.06
N LYS A 71 2.16 -26.32 15.51
CA LYS A 71 2.58 -26.42 16.92
C LYS A 71 2.38 -25.10 17.64
N LYS A 72 2.67 -24.00 16.96
CA LYS A 72 2.56 -22.64 17.49
C LYS A 72 2.17 -21.69 16.39
N ALA A 73 1.30 -20.74 16.69
CA ALA A 73 0.96 -19.64 15.80
C ALA A 73 0.90 -18.36 16.63
N VAL A 74 1.61 -17.32 16.19
CA VAL A 74 1.60 -15.99 16.78
C VAL A 74 1.28 -15.01 15.68
N TRP A 75 0.34 -14.11 15.96
CA TRP A 75 -0.12 -13.12 15.00
C TRP A 75 -0.10 -11.74 15.62
N GLU A 76 0.26 -10.75 14.81
CA GLU A 76 0.30 -9.36 15.21
C GLU A 76 -0.16 -8.45 14.07
N VAL A 77 -0.62 -7.25 14.45
CA VAL A 77 -0.95 -6.20 13.51
C VAL A 77 0.04 -5.07 13.70
N GLU A 78 0.89 -4.87 12.70
CA GLU A 78 1.88 -3.81 12.69
C GLU A 78 1.35 -2.59 11.93
N ASN A 79 1.83 -1.41 12.31
CA ASN A 79 1.66 -0.20 11.50
C ASN A 79 3.04 0.31 11.08
N GLN A 80 3.33 0.20 9.79
CA GLN A 80 4.57 0.68 9.22
C GLN A 80 4.27 1.90 8.33
N SER A 81 4.56 3.10 8.83
CA SER A 81 4.44 4.36 8.08
C SER A 81 3.02 4.63 7.52
N GLY A 82 1.98 4.30 8.29
CA GLY A 82 0.58 4.51 7.88
C GLY A 82 -0.03 3.35 7.09
N VAL A 83 0.75 2.32 6.76
CA VAL A 83 0.26 1.07 6.17
C VAL A 83 0.19 0.01 7.27
N PHE A 84 -0.97 -0.63 7.40
CA PHE A 84 -1.12 -1.75 8.32
C PHE A 84 -0.63 -3.03 7.67
N ALA A 85 -0.01 -3.91 8.46
CA ALA A 85 0.33 -5.26 8.05
C ALA A 85 -0.18 -6.25 9.09
N VAL A 86 -0.80 -7.33 8.64
CA VAL A 86 -1.05 -8.52 9.46
C VAL A 86 0.16 -9.43 9.27
N ALA A 87 0.94 -9.59 10.32
CA ALA A 87 2.12 -10.44 10.34
C ALA A 87 1.91 -11.60 11.31
N GLY A 88 2.62 -12.69 11.08
CA GLY A 88 2.64 -13.79 12.04
C GLY A 88 3.71 -14.80 11.74
N GLU A 89 4.09 -15.51 12.80
CA GLU A 89 5.02 -16.64 12.73
C GLU A 89 4.29 -17.92 13.14
N LEU A 90 4.52 -18.97 12.36
CA LEU A 90 3.98 -20.30 12.63
C LEU A 90 5.11 -21.30 12.73
N GLU A 91 5.01 -22.21 13.67
CA GLU A 91 5.86 -23.39 13.74
C GLU A 91 5.02 -24.59 13.31
N VAL A 92 5.43 -25.23 12.23
CA VAL A 92 4.67 -26.32 11.59
C VAL A 92 5.54 -27.57 11.60
N GLU A 93 5.01 -28.65 12.16
CA GLU A 93 5.65 -29.96 12.08
C GLU A 93 5.24 -30.62 10.77
N ASN A 94 6.22 -30.89 9.91
CA ASN A 94 5.99 -31.52 8.62
C ASN A 94 5.68 -33.03 8.78
N GLU A 95 5.37 -33.72 7.69
CA GLU A 95 5.07 -35.16 7.69
C GLU A 95 6.23 -36.04 8.20
N GLN A 96 7.46 -35.52 8.20
CA GLN A 96 8.66 -36.19 8.69
C GLN A 96 8.90 -35.93 10.20
N GLY A 97 8.01 -35.20 10.86
CA GLY A 97 8.14 -34.83 12.28
C GLY A 97 9.15 -33.71 12.54
N GLN A 98 9.60 -32.99 11.51
CA GLN A 98 10.55 -31.88 11.65
C GLN A 98 9.80 -30.55 11.79
N PRO A 99 10.17 -29.71 12.78
CA PRO A 99 9.60 -28.37 12.91
C PRO A 99 10.17 -27.43 11.84
N VAL A 100 9.28 -26.72 11.16
CA VAL A 100 9.59 -25.71 10.15
C VAL A 100 9.00 -24.39 10.60
N LEU A 101 9.85 -23.36 10.72
CA LEU A 101 9.42 -22.02 11.04
C LEU A 101 8.93 -21.32 9.76
N CYS A 102 7.72 -20.79 9.82
CA CYS A 102 7.03 -20.16 8.71
C CYS A 102 6.67 -18.71 9.07
N SER A 103 6.72 -17.81 8.09
CA SER A 103 6.39 -16.40 8.27
C SER A 103 5.31 -15.98 7.28
N PHE A 104 4.26 -15.34 7.80
CA PHE A 104 3.19 -14.74 7.03
C PHE A 104 3.24 -13.23 7.20
N LYS A 105 3.11 -12.49 6.10
CA LYS A 105 2.95 -11.04 6.13
C LYS A 105 2.03 -10.58 5.02
N LYS A 106 1.00 -9.82 5.38
CA LYS A 106 0.02 -9.26 4.46
C LYS A 106 -0.21 -7.78 4.76
N TYR A 107 0.06 -6.90 3.79
CA TYR A 107 -0.30 -5.50 3.91
C TYR A 107 -1.81 -5.30 3.68
N VAL A 108 -2.46 -4.60 4.62
CA VAL A 108 -3.92 -4.44 4.65
C VAL A 108 -4.34 -2.98 4.88
N GLY A 109 -5.50 -2.62 4.36
CA GLY A 109 -6.16 -1.36 4.66
C GLY A 109 -6.71 -1.30 6.10
N ASN A 110 -7.09 -0.09 6.53
CA ASN A 110 -7.55 0.14 7.91
C ASN A 110 -8.81 -0.67 8.28
N LYS A 111 -9.65 -1.00 7.29
CA LYS A 111 -10.93 -1.73 7.46
C LYS A 111 -10.80 -3.25 7.27
N THR A 112 -9.64 -3.77 6.87
CA THR A 112 -9.47 -5.18 6.45
C THR A 112 -8.44 -5.94 7.30
N LYS A 113 -8.32 -5.60 8.60
CA LYS A 113 -7.35 -6.16 9.54
C LYS A 113 -7.79 -7.52 10.11
N ALA A 114 -8.16 -8.44 9.23
CA ALA A 114 -8.51 -9.80 9.64
C ALA A 114 -7.23 -10.62 9.85
N VAL A 115 -7.09 -11.20 11.04
CA VAL A 115 -5.99 -12.09 11.37
C VAL A 115 -6.38 -13.54 11.03
N PRO A 116 -5.48 -14.36 10.47
CA PRO A 116 -5.79 -15.76 10.22
C PRO A 116 -6.14 -16.49 11.52
N TYR A 117 -7.23 -17.27 11.49
CA TYR A 117 -7.61 -18.11 12.62
C TYR A 117 -7.00 -19.50 12.45
N VAL A 118 -5.81 -19.68 13.05
CA VAL A 118 -5.04 -20.92 13.04
C VAL A 118 -4.60 -21.22 14.48
N ALA A 119 -4.96 -22.40 14.98
CA ALA A 119 -4.67 -22.85 16.32
C ALA A 119 -3.66 -24.02 16.33
N PRO A 120 -2.91 -24.22 17.42
CA PRO A 120 -2.11 -25.42 17.61
C PRO A 120 -2.95 -26.69 17.45
N GLY A 121 -2.46 -27.65 16.66
CA GLY A 121 -3.15 -28.90 16.32
C GLY A 121 -3.88 -28.87 14.98
N ASP A 122 -4.12 -27.69 14.39
CA ASP A 122 -4.72 -27.58 13.07
C ASP A 122 -3.82 -28.20 11.99
N LYS A 123 -4.42 -28.91 11.04
CA LYS A 123 -3.74 -29.36 9.82
C LYS A 123 -3.83 -28.30 8.75
N ILE A 124 -2.67 -27.92 8.21
CA ILE A 124 -2.57 -26.87 7.21
C ILE A 124 -1.74 -27.32 6.01
N ALA A 125 -2.09 -26.77 4.84
CA ALA A 125 -1.27 -26.81 3.65
C ALA A 125 -0.86 -25.39 3.28
N ILE A 126 0.44 -25.17 3.09
CA ILE A 126 1.04 -23.87 2.86
C ILE A 126 1.73 -23.91 1.50
N THR A 127 1.54 -22.88 0.67
CA THR A 127 2.38 -22.64 -0.52
C THR A 127 3.19 -21.36 -0.34
N GLY A 128 4.36 -21.29 -0.96
CA GLY A 128 5.24 -20.13 -0.81
C GLY A 128 6.66 -20.42 -1.27
N ARG A 129 7.64 -19.87 -0.56
CA ARG A 129 9.06 -20.01 -0.90
C ARG A 129 9.91 -20.14 0.35
N PHE A 130 10.89 -21.04 0.33
CA PHE A 130 11.87 -21.10 1.40
C PHE A 130 12.93 -19.98 1.29
N SER A 131 13.06 -19.15 2.33
CA SER A 131 14.15 -18.17 2.43
C SER A 131 15.38 -18.84 3.05
N ALA A 132 16.37 -19.18 2.22
CA ALA A 132 17.61 -19.79 2.68
C ALA A 132 18.43 -18.88 3.61
N GLY A 133 18.28 -17.56 3.51
CA GLY A 133 18.98 -16.60 4.36
C GLY A 133 18.45 -16.56 5.79
N ASP A 134 17.12 -16.60 5.95
CA ASP A 134 16.46 -16.51 7.26
C ASP A 134 16.12 -17.89 7.85
N ASN A 135 16.33 -18.97 7.08
CA ASN A 135 15.93 -20.33 7.40
C ASN A 135 14.43 -20.42 7.78
N LYS A 136 13.58 -19.71 7.03
CA LYS A 136 12.13 -19.61 7.24
C LYS A 136 11.38 -19.87 5.95
N PHE A 137 10.22 -20.51 6.05
CA PHE A 137 9.28 -20.66 4.96
C PHE A 137 8.39 -19.41 4.85
N LEU A 138 8.50 -18.67 3.76
CA LEU A 138 7.67 -17.49 3.51
C LEU A 138 6.32 -17.92 2.92
N ILE A 139 5.23 -17.54 3.57
CA ILE A 139 3.89 -18.00 3.23
C ILE A 139 3.24 -17.13 2.16
N ARG A 140 2.84 -17.75 1.06
CA ARG A 140 1.99 -17.15 0.04
C ARG A 140 0.51 -17.45 0.28
N ASN A 141 0.16 -18.71 0.38
CA ASN A 141 -1.18 -19.15 0.76
C ASN A 141 -1.11 -20.13 1.93
N LEU A 142 -2.09 -20.04 2.82
CA LEU A 142 -2.31 -20.95 3.93
C LEU A 142 -3.74 -21.47 3.81
N LEU A 143 -3.88 -22.78 3.57
CA LEU A 143 -5.14 -23.50 3.56
C LEU A 143 -5.28 -24.25 4.90
N LYS A 144 -6.36 -23.99 5.61
CA LYS A 144 -6.77 -24.80 6.77
C LYS A 144 -7.64 -25.95 6.28
N GLN A 145 -7.21 -27.19 6.51
CA GLN A 145 -7.87 -28.38 5.94
C GLN A 145 -9.22 -28.71 6.58
N ASP A 146 -9.49 -28.24 7.80
CA ASP A 146 -10.74 -28.57 8.49
C ASP A 146 -11.97 -27.81 7.96
N ASN A 147 -11.75 -26.63 7.37
CA ASN A 147 -12.83 -25.72 7.00
C ASN A 147 -12.64 -25.07 5.63
N ASP A 148 -11.64 -25.50 4.86
CA ASP A 148 -11.26 -24.99 3.54
C ASP A 148 -11.05 -23.47 3.48
N TYR A 149 -10.74 -22.83 4.62
CA TYR A 149 -10.41 -21.40 4.61
C TYR A 149 -9.01 -21.19 4.06
N ILE A 150 -8.91 -20.30 3.07
CA ILE A 150 -7.66 -19.90 2.43
C ILE A 150 -7.30 -18.48 2.88
N TYR A 151 -6.12 -18.34 3.47
CA TYR A 151 -5.51 -17.06 3.80
C TYR A 151 -4.36 -16.79 2.85
N THR A 152 -4.43 -15.68 2.12
CA THR A 152 -3.39 -15.25 1.19
C THR A 152 -2.64 -14.03 1.71
N SER A 153 -1.32 -14.00 1.44
CA SER A 153 -0.46 -12.83 1.68
C SER A 153 -0.58 -11.75 0.59
N GLU A 154 -1.50 -11.90 -0.38
CA GLU A 154 -1.82 -10.83 -1.33
C GLU A 154 -2.19 -9.53 -0.63
N PRO A 155 -1.52 -8.41 -0.95
CA PRO A 155 -1.84 -7.16 -0.31
C PRO A 155 -3.24 -6.69 -0.71
N VAL A 156 -4.01 -6.26 0.29
CA VAL A 156 -5.36 -5.68 0.09
C VAL A 156 -5.33 -4.27 0.66
N LEU A 157 -4.83 -3.33 -0.15
CA LEU A 157 -4.88 -1.91 0.15
C LEU A 157 -6.06 -1.29 -0.60
N SER A 158 -7.07 -0.86 0.14
CA SER A 158 -8.17 -0.07 -0.40
C SER A 158 -7.74 1.40 -0.41
N VAL A 159 -7.51 1.94 -1.60
CA VAL A 159 -7.21 3.37 -1.82
C VAL A 159 -8.56 4.09 -1.96
N TYR A 160 -9.16 4.49 -0.84
CA TYR A 160 -10.32 5.40 -0.81
C TYR A 160 -10.08 6.48 0.22
#